data_AF-A0A2S5GEF2-F1
#
_entry.id   AF-A0A2S5GEF2-F1
#
_cell.length_a   1.000
_cell.length_b   1.000
_cell.length_c   1.000
_cell.angle_alpha   90.00
_cell.angle_beta   90.00
_cell.angle_gamma   90.00
#
_symmetry.space_group_name_H-M   'P 1'
#
loop_
_entity.id
_entity.type
_entity.pdbx_description
1 polymer ?
#
loop_
_entity_poly.entity_id
_entity_poly.type
_entity_poly.pdbx_seq_one_letter_code
_entity_poly.pdbx_strand_id
1 'polypeptide(L)'
;MHRGKGMKFVGDSRVPANRKPNIPKDYSEFPGKTEAFWPNFLLKEWLVGAVFLIGYLSLTVAHEPPLEKIADPTDAGYIPLPDWYFLFLYQLLKYDFASGPYNVVGAFVIPGIAFGALLLAPFIDRGPERRPGKRPLATGFMLLGVAATIFLTWESVAYHDWDTQRSQGEIVADVEVDTEAPGYLVYQEQGCIGCHGDSLEGGGAAPGIIGTEHTPEEIADIAVNGIGNMPADLFQGSEEELQELAEFVSEVSNQ
;
A
#
# COMPACT_ATOMS: atom_id res chain seq x y z
N MET A 1 19.90 31.53 31.54
CA MET A 1 19.63 31.94 32.93
C MET A 1 19.78 33.45 33.02
N HIS A 2 18.70 34.18 33.26
CA HIS A 2 18.83 35.61 33.54
C HIS A 2 19.42 35.77 34.95
N ARG A 3 20.67 36.21 35.06
CA ARG A 3 21.31 36.59 36.33
C ARG A 3 21.64 38.07 36.22
N GLY A 4 20.90 38.91 36.93
CA GLY A 4 21.09 40.35 36.97
C GLY A 4 20.68 40.91 38.32
N LYS A 5 21.42 41.91 38.81
CA LYS A 5 21.10 42.66 40.05
C LYS A 5 19.68 43.27 39.91
N GLY A 6 18.81 43.02 40.91
CA GLY A 6 17.48 43.65 41.00
C GLY A 6 16.28 42.72 40.87
N MET A 7 16.46 41.41 40.64
CA MET A 7 15.34 40.47 40.62
C MET A 7 14.88 40.13 42.05
N LYS A 8 13.63 40.46 42.37
CA LYS A 8 12.96 40.05 43.62
C LYS A 8 12.17 38.77 43.38
N PHE A 9 12.19 37.86 44.33
CA PHE A 9 11.46 36.58 44.30
C PHE A 9 10.46 36.51 45.47
N VAL A 10 9.44 35.65 45.34
CA VAL A 10 8.45 35.44 46.41
C VAL A 10 9.08 34.57 47.50
N GLY A 11 9.52 35.19 48.60
CA GLY A 11 10.21 34.49 49.69
C GLY A 11 11.48 33.78 49.20
N ASP A 12 11.68 32.52 49.61
CA ASP A 12 12.78 31.65 49.15
C ASP A 12 12.48 30.88 47.85
N SER A 13 11.33 31.13 47.21
CA SER A 13 10.98 30.45 45.97
C SER A 13 11.75 30.99 44.75
N ARG A 14 11.75 30.23 43.66
CA ARG A 14 12.28 30.69 42.35
C ARG A 14 11.25 31.48 41.53
N VAL A 15 10.11 31.83 42.12
CA VAL A 15 9.04 32.56 41.45
C VAL A 15 9.33 34.07 41.53
N PRO A 16 9.46 34.79 40.40
CA PRO A 16 9.70 36.23 40.43
C PRO A 16 8.54 36.95 41.14
N ALA A 17 8.88 37.85 42.08
CA ALA A 17 7.92 38.62 42.87
C ALA A 17 7.03 39.52 42.00
N ASN A 18 7.59 39.99 40.88
CA ASN A 18 6.84 40.74 39.88
C ASN A 18 6.27 39.78 38.84
N ARG A 19 4.98 39.47 38.94
CA ARG A 19 4.25 38.73 37.90
C ARG A 19 4.04 39.67 36.71
N LYS A 20 4.68 39.38 35.56
CA LYS A 20 4.30 40.01 34.30
C LYS A 20 2.93 39.43 33.90
N PRO A 21 1.89 40.25 33.72
CA PRO A 21 0.63 39.77 33.17
C PRO A 21 0.90 39.16 31.79
N ASN A 22 0.45 37.93 31.56
CA ASN A 22 0.45 37.35 30.21
C ASN A 22 -0.78 37.88 29.47
N ILE A 23 -0.79 39.20 29.23
CA ILE A 23 -1.85 39.86 28.47
C ILE A 23 -1.60 39.54 27.00
N PRO A 24 -2.57 38.95 26.29
CA PRO A 24 -2.49 38.79 24.84
C PRO A 24 -2.22 40.15 24.20
N LYS A 25 -1.27 40.21 23.27
CA LYS A 25 -1.02 41.42 22.49
C LYS A 25 -2.31 41.82 21.76
N ASP A 26 -2.57 43.12 21.69
CA ASP A 26 -3.74 43.62 20.97
C ASP A 26 -3.62 43.29 19.46
N TYR A 27 -4.73 42.90 18.84
CA TYR A 27 -4.79 42.56 17.40
C TYR A 27 -4.37 43.75 16.52
N SER A 28 -4.53 44.97 17.03
CA SER A 28 -4.07 46.20 16.38
C SER A 28 -2.54 46.30 16.26
N GLU A 29 -1.76 45.52 17.02
CA GLU A 29 -0.29 45.52 16.97
C GLU A 29 0.28 44.76 15.75
N PHE A 30 -0.55 44.00 15.03
CA PHE A 30 -0.13 43.22 13.84
C PHE A 30 -1.05 43.44 12.63
N PRO A 31 -1.20 44.70 12.16
CA PRO A 31 -2.10 45.00 11.05
C PRO A 31 -1.70 44.22 9.79
N GLY A 32 -2.66 43.47 9.22
CA GLY A 32 -2.49 42.66 8.01
C GLY A 32 -1.80 41.31 8.18
N LYS A 33 -1.41 40.92 9.40
CA LYS A 33 -0.77 39.61 9.67
C LYS A 33 -1.61 38.65 10.52
N THR A 34 -2.69 39.14 11.12
CA THR A 34 -3.58 38.35 11.97
C THR A 34 -5.02 38.57 11.55
N GLU A 35 -5.80 37.50 11.50
CA GLU A 35 -7.24 37.54 11.27
C GLU A 35 -8.00 37.04 12.50
N ALA A 36 -9.22 37.55 12.70
CA ALA A 36 -10.08 37.07 13.76
C ALA A 36 -10.45 35.61 13.52
N PHE A 37 -10.33 34.77 14.55
CA PHE A 37 -10.69 33.36 14.46
C PHE A 37 -12.15 33.20 13.99
N TRP A 38 -13.06 33.96 14.62
CA TRP A 38 -14.46 34.02 14.24
C TRP A 38 -14.81 35.42 13.71
N PRO A 39 -15.55 35.53 12.59
CA PRO A 39 -15.98 34.45 11.71
C PRO A 39 -14.94 34.13 10.62
N ASN A 40 -13.93 34.99 10.42
CA ASN A 40 -13.14 35.04 9.19
C ASN A 40 -12.27 33.79 8.97
N PHE A 41 -11.41 33.43 9.92
CA PHE A 41 -10.55 32.25 9.79
C PHE A 41 -11.39 30.97 9.68
N LEU A 42 -12.37 30.80 10.58
CA LEU A 42 -13.19 29.59 10.60
C LEU A 42 -13.95 29.38 9.30
N LEU A 43 -14.57 30.44 8.74
CA LEU A 43 -15.27 30.34 7.46
C LEU A 43 -14.33 30.00 6.30
N LYS A 44 -13.12 30.56 6.30
CA LYS A 44 -12.11 30.24 5.28
C LYS A 44 -11.67 28.78 5.36
N GLU A 45 -11.32 28.30 6.55
CA GLU A 45 -10.93 26.89 6.76
C GLU A 45 -12.08 25.93 6.44
N TRP A 46 -13.31 26.28 6.79
CA TRP A 46 -14.50 25.49 6.42
C TRP A 46 -14.71 25.44 4.92
N LEU A 47 -14.55 26.57 4.21
CA LEU A 47 -14.66 26.59 2.76
C LEU A 47 -13.57 25.73 2.10
N VAL A 48 -12.32 25.85 2.55
CA VAL A 48 -11.21 25.03 2.06
C VAL A 48 -11.46 23.56 2.34
N GLY A 49 -11.89 23.22 3.56
CA GLY A 49 -12.25 21.85 3.94
C GLY A 49 -13.42 21.29 3.13
N ALA A 50 -14.46 22.09 2.87
CA ALA A 50 -15.59 21.70 2.05
C ALA A 50 -15.18 21.45 0.59
N VAL A 51 -14.37 22.33 0.01
CA VAL A 51 -13.85 22.15 -1.36
C VAL A 51 -12.96 20.91 -1.44
N PHE A 52 -12.07 20.70 -0.47
CA PHE A 52 -11.24 19.50 -0.39
C PHE A 52 -12.10 18.23 -0.28
N LEU A 53 -13.10 18.23 0.61
CA LEU A 53 -13.98 17.09 0.81
C LEU A 53 -14.79 16.76 -0.46
N ILE A 54 -15.34 17.77 -1.14
CA ILE A 54 -16.06 17.59 -2.41
C ILE A 54 -15.13 17.00 -3.47
N GLY A 55 -13.90 17.51 -3.57
CA GLY A 55 -12.89 16.99 -4.50
C GLY A 55 -12.51 15.55 -4.19
N TYR A 56 -12.30 15.20 -2.91
CA TYR A 56 -12.02 13.85 -2.47
C TYR A 56 -13.19 12.89 -2.75
N LEU A 57 -14.43 13.28 -2.44
CA LEU A 57 -15.62 12.47 -2.74
C LEU A 57 -15.81 12.28 -4.25
N SER A 58 -15.49 13.30 -5.04
CA SER A 58 -15.51 13.21 -6.51
C SER A 58 -14.45 12.23 -7.02
N LEU A 59 -13.25 12.23 -6.41
CA LEU A 59 -12.21 11.25 -6.72
C LEU A 59 -12.67 9.82 -6.41
N THR A 60 -13.29 9.59 -5.24
CA THR A 60 -13.78 8.25 -4.85
C THR A 60 -14.96 7.75 -5.70
N VAL A 61 -15.71 8.66 -6.31
CA VAL A 61 -16.77 8.29 -7.28
C VAL A 61 -16.18 8.04 -8.66
N ALA A 62 -15.13 8.77 -9.05
CA ALA A 62 -14.51 8.64 -10.37
C ALA A 62 -13.52 7.48 -10.49
N HIS A 63 -12.90 7.07 -9.38
CA HIS A 63 -11.94 5.98 -9.32
C HIS A 63 -12.40 4.98 -8.27
N GLU A 64 -12.76 3.78 -8.73
CA GLU A 64 -13.12 2.67 -7.85
C GLU A 64 -11.92 2.26 -6.99
N PRO A 65 -12.17 1.79 -5.76
CA PRO A 65 -11.08 1.25 -4.93
C PRO A 65 -10.46 0.04 -5.65
N PRO A 66 -9.12 -0.08 -5.66
CA PRO A 66 -8.44 -1.22 -6.26
C PRO A 66 -8.57 -2.45 -5.35
N LEU A 67 -9.77 -3.03 -5.31
CA LEU A 67 -10.04 -4.27 -4.59
C LEU A 67 -9.56 -5.43 -5.44
N GLU A 68 -8.95 -6.40 -4.78
CA GLU A 68 -8.50 -7.65 -5.38
C GLU A 68 -9.40 -8.82 -4.94
N LYS A 69 -9.13 -10.02 -5.47
CA LYS A 69 -9.84 -11.25 -5.08
C LYS A 69 -9.85 -11.47 -3.55
N ILE A 70 -10.83 -12.24 -3.08
CA ILE A 70 -10.95 -12.60 -1.67
C ILE A 70 -9.66 -13.33 -1.23
N ALA A 71 -9.13 -12.93 -0.08
CA ALA A 71 -7.89 -13.51 0.43
C ALA A 71 -8.08 -14.98 0.79
N ASP A 72 -7.35 -15.86 0.11
CA ASP A 72 -7.24 -17.28 0.45
C ASP A 72 -5.92 -17.53 1.21
N PRO A 73 -5.96 -18.04 2.45
CA PRO A 73 -4.76 -18.40 3.19
C PRO A 73 -3.99 -19.61 2.63
N THR A 74 -4.54 -20.34 1.64
CA THR A 74 -3.88 -21.48 1.01
C THR A 74 -3.11 -21.13 -0.28
N ASP A 75 -3.43 -19.99 -0.91
CA ASP A 75 -2.68 -19.42 -2.04
C ASP A 75 -1.34 -18.82 -1.58
N ALA A 76 -0.27 -19.61 -1.68
CA ALA A 76 1.10 -19.17 -1.41
C ALA A 76 1.77 -18.46 -2.62
N GLY A 77 1.09 -18.39 -3.77
CA GLY A 77 1.61 -17.80 -5.01
C GLY A 77 1.33 -16.31 -5.15
N TYR A 78 0.36 -15.79 -4.40
CA TYR A 78 0.03 -14.37 -4.37
C TYR A 78 1.16 -13.52 -3.76
N ILE A 79 1.57 -12.46 -4.47
CA ILE A 79 2.63 -11.54 -4.01
C ILE A 79 1.98 -10.25 -3.50
N PRO A 80 1.76 -10.10 -2.17
CA PRO A 80 1.11 -8.91 -1.62
C PRO A 80 2.00 -7.66 -1.79
N LEU A 81 1.50 -6.67 -2.51
CA LEU A 81 2.09 -5.33 -2.54
C LEU A 81 1.49 -4.48 -1.40
N PRO A 82 2.30 -3.81 -0.57
CA PRO A 82 1.78 -2.89 0.42
C PRO A 82 1.29 -1.58 -0.23
N ASP A 83 0.45 -0.84 0.48
CA ASP A 83 -0.06 0.46 0.04
C ASP A 83 1.04 1.47 -0.32
N TRP A 84 0.68 2.46 -1.15
CA TRP A 84 1.58 3.48 -1.70
C TRP A 84 2.45 4.21 -0.65
N TYR A 85 1.94 4.41 0.56
CA TYR A 85 2.64 5.09 1.65
C TYR A 85 3.72 4.22 2.33
N PHE A 86 3.79 2.93 1.99
CA PHE A 86 4.82 2.00 2.45
C PHE A 86 5.75 1.48 1.34
N LEU A 87 5.52 1.84 0.08
CA LEU A 87 6.35 1.39 -1.05
C LEU A 87 7.84 1.70 -0.87
N PHE A 88 8.20 2.82 -0.25
CA PHE A 88 9.60 3.14 0.02
C PHE A 88 10.28 2.15 0.98
N LEU A 89 9.54 1.62 1.97
CA LEU A 89 10.05 0.59 2.89
C LEU A 89 10.10 -0.77 2.21
N TYR A 90 9.09 -1.07 1.40
CA TYR A 90 9.04 -2.28 0.60
C TYR A 90 10.24 -2.37 -0.35
N GLN A 91 10.54 -1.29 -1.08
CA GLN A 91 11.72 -1.23 -1.94
C GLN A 91 13.02 -1.27 -1.15
N LEU A 92 13.09 -0.60 0.02
CA LEU A 92 14.24 -0.70 0.90
C LEU A 92 14.55 -2.15 1.26
N LEU A 93 13.53 -2.95 1.58
CA LEU A 93 13.63 -4.36 1.93
C LEU A 93 14.00 -5.28 0.75
N LYS A 94 14.04 -4.78 -0.49
CA LYS A 94 14.55 -5.55 -1.64
C LYS A 94 16.08 -5.50 -1.75
N TYR A 95 16.73 -4.51 -1.15
CA TYR A 95 18.20 -4.42 -1.22
C TYR A 95 18.89 -5.44 -0.32
N ASP A 96 19.99 -6.01 -0.80
CA ASP A 96 20.77 -7.05 -0.11
C ASP A 96 21.24 -6.66 1.31
N PHE A 97 21.48 -5.37 1.55
CA PHE A 97 21.91 -4.87 2.87
C PHE A 97 20.76 -4.75 3.88
N ALA A 98 19.52 -4.85 3.43
CA ALA A 98 18.30 -4.71 4.24
C ALA A 98 17.41 -5.97 4.19
N SER A 99 17.75 -6.94 3.33
CA SER A 99 16.97 -8.16 3.08
C SER A 99 17.71 -9.43 3.54
N GLY A 100 17.03 -10.58 3.46
CA GLY A 100 17.59 -11.89 3.76
C GLY A 100 18.09 -12.01 5.21
N PRO A 101 19.38 -12.31 5.45
CA PRO A 101 19.95 -12.36 6.80
C PRO A 101 19.81 -11.03 7.58
N TYR A 102 19.63 -9.91 6.86
CA TYR A 102 19.52 -8.57 7.42
C TYR A 102 18.07 -8.05 7.50
N ASN A 103 17.06 -8.91 7.30
CA ASN A 103 15.64 -8.51 7.37
C ASN A 103 15.29 -7.72 8.65
N VAL A 104 15.86 -8.09 9.81
CA VAL A 104 15.64 -7.36 11.07
C VAL A 104 16.20 -5.94 11.00
N VAL A 105 17.34 -5.76 10.32
CA VAL A 105 17.98 -4.46 10.14
C VAL A 105 17.12 -3.57 9.24
N GLY A 106 16.69 -4.09 8.09
CA GLY A 106 15.85 -3.37 7.14
C GLY A 106 14.47 -3.01 7.71
N ALA A 107 13.81 -3.96 8.36
CA ALA A 107 12.42 -3.80 8.80
C ALA A 107 12.30 -3.00 10.10
N PHE A 108 13.24 -3.15 11.05
CA PHE A 108 13.09 -2.56 12.38
C PHE A 108 14.19 -1.56 12.73
N VAL A 109 15.46 -1.87 12.42
CA VAL A 109 16.58 -1.03 12.87
C VAL A 109 16.61 0.29 12.08
N ILE A 110 16.57 0.24 10.75
CA ILE A 110 16.64 1.45 9.91
C ILE A 110 15.43 2.37 10.17
N PRO A 111 14.17 1.89 10.10
CA PRO A 111 13.01 2.73 10.42
C PRO A 111 13.06 3.19 11.89
N GLY A 112 13.43 2.31 12.82
CA GLY A 112 13.54 2.64 14.24
C GLY A 112 14.53 3.77 14.51
N ILE A 113 15.68 3.80 13.82
CA ILE A 113 16.65 4.90 13.92
C ILE A 113 16.06 6.18 13.32
N ALA A 114 15.38 6.12 12.17
CA ALA A 114 14.78 7.29 11.54
C ALA A 114 13.68 7.92 12.42
N PHE A 115 12.74 7.10 12.91
CA PHE A 115 11.70 7.54 13.83
C PHE A 115 12.28 8.00 15.18
N GLY A 116 13.26 7.29 15.71
CA GLY A 116 13.98 7.67 16.92
C GLY A 116 14.67 9.02 16.77
N ALA A 117 15.31 9.28 15.62
CA ALA A 117 15.93 10.56 15.31
C ALA A 117 14.90 11.70 15.23
N LEU A 118 13.73 11.46 14.64
CA LEU A 118 12.63 12.44 14.61
C LEU A 118 12.07 12.71 16.02
N LEU A 119 11.87 11.67 16.82
CA LEU A 119 11.39 11.78 18.20
C LEU A 119 12.40 12.53 19.09
N LEU A 120 13.70 12.30 18.87
CA LEU A 120 14.78 12.96 19.58
C LEU A 120 15.18 14.32 18.97
N ALA A 121 14.64 14.70 17.82
CA ALA A 121 14.91 15.97 17.15
C ALA A 121 14.82 17.21 18.06
N PRO A 122 13.79 17.39 18.93
CA PRO A 122 13.73 18.55 19.82
C PRO A 122 14.86 18.58 20.88
N PHE A 123 15.46 17.42 21.20
CA PHE A 123 16.56 17.32 22.16
C PHE A 123 17.93 17.40 21.52
N ILE A 124 18.07 16.98 20.26
CA ILE A 124 19.32 17.04 19.50
C ILE A 124 19.51 18.45 18.95
N ASP A 125 18.47 19.06 18.39
CA ASP A 125 18.53 20.39 17.82
C ASP A 125 17.97 21.46 18.77
N ARG A 126 18.80 21.85 19.73
CA ARG A 126 18.48 22.85 20.77
C ARG A 126 18.77 24.29 20.33
N GLY A 127 18.97 24.53 19.04
CA GLY A 127 19.28 25.86 18.52
C GLY A 127 18.17 26.88 18.83
N PRO A 128 18.50 28.14 19.14
CA PRO A 128 17.48 29.18 19.35
C PRO A 128 16.75 29.56 18.06
N GLU A 129 17.37 29.28 16.91
CA GLU A 129 16.86 29.60 15.58
C GLU A 129 15.91 28.52 15.07
N ARG A 130 14.76 28.93 14.53
CA ARG A 130 13.72 28.00 14.03
C ARG A 130 13.61 27.95 12.50
N ARG A 131 14.31 28.84 11.80
CA ARG A 131 14.24 28.95 10.33
C ARG A 131 15.05 27.81 9.69
N PRO A 132 14.53 27.08 8.68
CA PRO A 132 15.25 25.98 8.02
C PRO A 132 16.64 26.39 7.50
N GLY A 133 16.76 27.57 6.87
CA GLY A 133 18.05 28.06 6.35
C GLY A 133 19.12 28.34 7.41
N LYS A 134 18.76 28.39 8.70
CA LYS A 134 19.72 28.53 9.82
C LYS A 134 19.99 27.20 10.54
N ARG A 135 19.41 26.09 10.08
CA ARG A 135 19.54 24.74 10.64
C ARG A 135 19.99 23.75 9.54
N PRO A 136 21.15 23.99 8.90
CA PRO A 136 21.54 23.28 7.68
C PRO A 136 21.61 21.76 7.86
N LEU A 137 22.03 21.26 9.03
CA LEU A 137 22.10 19.83 9.30
C LEU A 137 20.71 19.20 9.44
N ALA A 138 19.85 19.74 10.32
CA ALA A 138 18.51 19.19 10.52
C ALA A 138 17.65 19.29 9.25
N THR A 139 17.74 20.43 8.54
CA THR A 139 17.08 20.58 7.23
C THR A 139 17.68 19.66 6.18
N GLY A 140 19.00 19.47 6.15
CA GLY A 140 19.67 18.54 5.24
C GLY A 140 19.22 17.10 5.43
N PHE A 141 19.18 16.60 6.67
CA PHE A 141 18.69 15.25 6.96
C PHE A 141 17.20 15.07 6.66
N MET A 142 16.37 16.09 6.93
CA MET A 142 14.95 16.05 6.55
C MET A 142 14.78 15.97 5.03
N LEU A 143 15.51 16.80 4.27
CA LEU A 143 15.46 16.79 2.81
C LEU A 143 16.00 15.48 2.24
N LEU A 144 17.07 14.92 2.83
CA LEU A 144 17.57 13.61 2.45
C LEU A 144 16.53 12.51 2.70
N GLY A 145 15.85 12.54 3.85
CA GLY A 145 14.77 11.60 4.17
C GLY A 145 13.63 11.69 3.16
N VAL A 146 13.15 12.90 2.86
CA VAL A 146 12.11 13.12 1.84
C VAL A 146 12.57 12.66 0.46
N ALA A 147 13.79 12.99 0.05
CA ALA A 147 14.35 12.55 -1.23
C ALA A 147 14.48 11.02 -1.29
N ALA A 148 14.91 10.37 -0.22
CA ALA A 148 14.99 8.91 -0.12
C ALA A 148 13.60 8.27 -0.22
N THR A 149 12.60 8.78 0.50
CA THR A 149 11.21 8.28 0.39
C THR A 149 10.68 8.41 -1.04
N ILE A 150 10.87 9.58 -1.68
CA ILE A 150 10.41 9.80 -3.06
C ILE A 150 11.14 8.86 -4.03
N PHE A 151 12.47 8.76 -3.91
CA PHE A 151 13.28 7.93 -4.80
C PHE A 151 12.91 6.45 -4.68
N LEU A 152 12.83 5.92 -3.46
CA LEU A 152 12.50 4.52 -3.21
C LEU A 152 11.05 4.18 -3.60
N THR A 153 10.09 5.09 -3.37
CA THR A 153 8.73 4.91 -3.88
C THR A 153 8.70 4.89 -5.40
N TRP A 154 9.41 5.82 -6.07
CA TRP A 154 9.50 5.83 -7.53
C TRP A 154 10.13 4.55 -8.06
N GLU A 155 11.25 4.11 -7.46
CA GLU A 155 11.94 2.88 -7.85
C GLU A 155 11.05 1.65 -7.66
N SER A 156 10.32 1.58 -6.54
CA SER A 156 9.33 0.53 -6.29
C SER A 156 8.31 0.45 -7.42
N VAL A 157 7.78 1.59 -7.86
CA VAL A 157 6.73 1.66 -8.88
C VAL A 157 7.30 1.39 -10.27
N ALA A 158 8.49 1.91 -10.58
CA ALA A 158 9.09 1.84 -11.90
C ALA A 158 9.56 0.44 -12.29
N TYR A 159 9.95 -0.38 -11.29
CA TYR A 159 10.48 -1.73 -11.51
C TYR A 159 9.55 -2.84 -11.00
N HIS A 160 8.29 -2.52 -10.66
CA HIS A 160 7.30 -3.53 -10.33
C HIS A 160 6.60 -4.03 -11.58
N ASP A 161 6.40 -5.35 -11.65
CA ASP A 161 5.60 -5.97 -12.70
C ASP A 161 4.11 -5.86 -12.34
N TRP A 162 3.52 -4.77 -12.81
CA TRP A 162 2.11 -4.46 -12.57
C TRP A 162 1.15 -5.37 -13.33
N ASP A 163 1.60 -6.01 -14.42
CA ASP A 163 0.74 -6.86 -15.22
C ASP A 163 0.52 -8.19 -14.51
N THR A 164 1.61 -8.79 -14.00
CA THR A 164 1.53 -9.97 -13.14
C THR A 164 0.73 -9.70 -11.86
N GLN A 165 0.88 -8.53 -11.24
CA GLN A 165 0.11 -8.19 -10.05
C GLN A 165 -1.40 -8.13 -10.35
N ARG A 166 -1.79 -7.45 -11.44
CA ARG A 166 -3.20 -7.31 -11.80
C ARG A 166 -3.84 -8.66 -12.10
N SER A 167 -3.14 -9.55 -12.80
CA SER A 167 -3.67 -10.89 -13.08
C SER A 167 -3.82 -11.74 -11.81
N GLN A 168 -2.91 -11.60 -10.85
CA GLN A 168 -3.00 -12.32 -9.57
C GLN A 168 -4.13 -11.81 -8.67
N GLY A 169 -4.41 -10.50 -8.73
CA GLY A 169 -5.43 -9.84 -7.92
C GLY A 169 -6.81 -9.75 -8.59
N GLU A 170 -6.97 -10.23 -9.82
CA GLU A 170 -8.22 -10.12 -10.58
C GLU A 170 -9.38 -10.79 -9.84
N ILE A 171 -10.49 -10.07 -9.71
CA ILE A 171 -11.71 -10.59 -9.08
C ILE A 171 -12.40 -11.47 -10.11
N VAL A 172 -12.10 -12.76 -10.04
CA VAL A 172 -12.82 -13.78 -10.79
C VAL A 172 -14.14 -14.08 -10.06
N ALA A 173 -15.20 -14.35 -10.82
CA ALA A 173 -16.47 -14.77 -10.23
C ALA A 173 -16.25 -16.04 -9.41
N ASP A 174 -16.73 -16.06 -8.16
CA ASP A 174 -16.73 -17.25 -7.33
C ASP A 174 -17.81 -18.19 -7.88
N VAL A 175 -17.41 -19.14 -8.72
CA VAL A 175 -18.30 -20.14 -9.30
C VAL A 175 -18.32 -21.34 -8.37
N GLU A 176 -19.51 -21.73 -7.91
CA GLU A 176 -19.66 -22.91 -7.08
C GLU A 176 -19.39 -24.16 -7.93
N VAL A 177 -18.19 -24.71 -7.80
CA VAL A 177 -17.73 -25.86 -8.58
C VAL A 177 -18.24 -27.16 -7.96
N ASP A 178 -18.99 -27.95 -8.73
CA ASP A 178 -19.40 -29.29 -8.30
C ASP A 178 -18.21 -30.25 -8.33
N THR A 179 -17.62 -30.47 -7.15
CA THR A 179 -16.46 -31.37 -6.97
C THR A 179 -16.78 -32.85 -7.20
N GLU A 180 -18.06 -33.22 -7.34
CA GLU A 180 -18.49 -34.60 -7.61
C GLU A 180 -18.76 -34.84 -9.11
N ALA A 181 -18.70 -33.81 -9.96
CA ALA A 181 -18.94 -33.94 -11.39
C ALA A 181 -17.86 -34.81 -12.08
N PRO A 182 -18.21 -35.64 -13.09
CA PRO A 182 -17.25 -36.47 -13.81
C PRO A 182 -16.07 -35.67 -14.40
N GLY A 183 -16.36 -34.52 -15.02
CA GLY A 183 -15.32 -33.64 -15.57
C GLY A 183 -14.41 -33.02 -14.51
N TYR A 184 -14.91 -32.78 -13.28
CA TYR A 184 -14.07 -32.31 -12.17
C TYR A 184 -13.09 -33.38 -11.70
N LEU A 185 -13.54 -34.64 -11.64
CA LEU A 185 -12.66 -35.76 -11.27
C LEU A 185 -11.52 -35.92 -12.29
N VAL A 186 -11.83 -35.79 -13.57
CA VAL A 186 -10.80 -35.77 -14.63
C VAL A 186 -9.85 -34.57 -14.46
N TYR A 187 -10.39 -33.37 -14.19
CA TYR A 187 -9.59 -32.16 -13.93
C TYR A 187 -8.61 -32.35 -12.76
N GLN A 188 -9.05 -33.01 -11.70
CA GLN A 188 -8.21 -33.37 -10.55
C GLN A 188 -7.17 -34.44 -10.90
N GLU A 189 -7.56 -35.53 -11.57
CA GLU A 189 -6.68 -36.65 -11.90
C GLU A 189 -5.59 -36.27 -12.90
N GLN A 190 -5.90 -35.42 -13.88
CA GLN A 190 -4.96 -34.92 -14.87
C GLN A 190 -4.05 -33.81 -14.31
N GLY A 191 -4.24 -33.41 -13.05
CA GLY A 191 -3.39 -32.45 -12.35
C GLY A 191 -3.59 -30.99 -12.77
N CYS A 192 -4.68 -30.68 -13.47
CA CYS A 192 -4.99 -29.33 -13.94
C CYS A 192 -5.14 -28.34 -12.76
N ILE A 193 -5.64 -28.81 -11.61
CA ILE A 193 -5.71 -28.06 -10.34
C ILE A 193 -4.36 -27.44 -9.95
N GLY A 194 -3.25 -28.13 -10.21
CA GLY A 194 -1.93 -27.67 -9.82
C GLY A 194 -1.49 -26.36 -10.49
N CYS A 195 -2.10 -26.02 -11.63
CA CYS A 195 -1.83 -24.79 -12.37
C CYS A 195 -3.02 -23.82 -12.34
N HIS A 196 -4.23 -24.33 -12.49
CA HIS A 196 -5.45 -23.54 -12.72
C HIS A 196 -6.35 -23.39 -11.48
N GLY A 197 -5.93 -23.88 -10.31
CA GLY A 197 -6.69 -23.77 -9.06
C GLY A 197 -7.75 -24.86 -8.93
N ASP A 198 -8.23 -25.09 -7.70
CA ASP A 198 -9.24 -26.12 -7.41
C ASP A 198 -10.64 -25.70 -7.83
N SER A 199 -10.88 -24.39 -7.94
CA SER A 199 -12.12 -23.75 -8.32
C SER A 199 -12.00 -23.03 -9.68
N LEU A 200 -10.98 -23.38 -10.49
CA LEU A 200 -10.72 -22.79 -11.82
C LEU A 200 -10.35 -21.30 -11.78
N GLU A 201 -10.01 -20.79 -10.59
CA GLU A 201 -9.67 -19.40 -10.27
C GLU A 201 -8.24 -19.00 -10.68
N GLY A 202 -7.40 -19.98 -11.00
CA GLY A 202 -6.02 -19.78 -11.39
C GLY A 202 -5.05 -19.55 -10.24
N GLY A 203 -3.80 -19.22 -10.56
CA GLY A 203 -2.79 -18.95 -9.56
C GLY A 203 -1.51 -18.37 -10.14
N GLY A 204 -0.41 -18.47 -9.38
CA GLY A 204 0.90 -18.00 -9.84
C GLY A 204 1.48 -18.80 -11.01
N ALA A 205 0.97 -20.00 -11.29
CA ALA A 205 1.47 -20.90 -12.33
C ALA A 205 0.71 -20.77 -13.66
N ALA A 206 -0.61 -20.55 -13.63
CA ALA A 206 -1.45 -20.37 -14.81
C ALA A 206 -2.67 -19.47 -14.49
N PRO A 207 -3.26 -18.80 -15.50
CA PRO A 207 -4.41 -17.93 -15.28
C PRO A 207 -5.66 -18.72 -14.86
N GLY A 208 -6.63 -18.02 -14.27
CA GLY A 208 -7.97 -18.55 -14.05
C GLY A 208 -8.64 -18.83 -15.39
N ILE A 209 -9.46 -19.88 -15.41
CA ILE A 209 -10.17 -20.34 -16.62
C ILE A 209 -11.68 -20.09 -16.53
N ILE A 210 -12.15 -19.42 -15.48
CA ILE A 210 -13.50 -18.85 -15.40
C ILE A 210 -13.61 -17.61 -16.27
N GLY A 211 -14.70 -17.47 -17.04
CA GLY A 211 -14.98 -16.31 -17.89
C GLY A 211 -14.22 -16.30 -19.21
N THR A 212 -13.65 -17.43 -19.65
CA THR A 212 -12.86 -17.50 -20.90
C THR A 212 -13.70 -17.60 -22.17
N GLU A 213 -15.00 -17.87 -22.06
CA GLU A 213 -15.95 -18.02 -23.19
C GLU A 213 -15.59 -19.11 -24.22
N HIS A 214 -14.69 -20.04 -23.88
CA HIS A 214 -14.29 -21.13 -24.77
C HIS A 214 -15.37 -22.20 -24.91
N THR A 215 -15.49 -22.75 -26.13
CA THR A 215 -16.36 -23.91 -26.38
C THR A 215 -15.71 -25.21 -25.89
N PRO A 216 -16.48 -26.28 -25.65
CA PRO A 216 -15.90 -27.58 -25.27
C PRO A 216 -14.87 -28.08 -26.27
N GLU A 217 -15.08 -27.86 -27.57
CA GLU A 217 -14.12 -28.28 -28.60
C GLU A 217 -12.79 -27.51 -28.52
N GLU A 218 -12.87 -26.20 -28.24
CA GLU A 218 -11.67 -25.37 -28.03
C GLU A 218 -10.92 -25.77 -26.77
N ILE A 219 -11.63 -26.07 -25.68
CA ILE A 219 -11.03 -26.52 -24.43
C ILE A 219 -10.34 -27.88 -24.60
N ALA A 220 -10.99 -28.82 -25.31
CA ALA A 220 -10.40 -30.12 -25.62
C ALA A 220 -9.12 -29.97 -26.45
N ASP A 221 -9.12 -29.07 -27.43
CA ASP A 221 -7.93 -28.76 -28.23
C ASP A 221 -6.82 -28.14 -27.37
N ILE A 222 -7.14 -27.19 -26.49
CA ILE A 222 -6.18 -26.56 -25.58
C ILE A 222 -5.59 -27.57 -24.59
N ALA A 223 -6.39 -28.48 -24.05
CA ALA A 223 -5.93 -29.50 -23.10
C ALA A 223 -4.90 -30.47 -23.71
N VAL A 224 -5.01 -30.74 -25.02
CA VAL A 224 -4.11 -31.64 -25.75
C VAL A 224 -2.93 -30.87 -26.37
N ASN A 225 -3.19 -29.76 -27.06
CA ASN A 225 -2.19 -29.06 -27.87
C ASN A 225 -1.56 -27.85 -27.14
N GLY A 226 -2.11 -27.43 -26.00
CA GLY A 226 -1.66 -26.27 -25.25
C GLY A 226 -2.01 -24.93 -25.92
N ILE A 227 -1.87 -23.84 -25.17
CA ILE A 227 -2.05 -22.46 -25.68
C ILE A 227 -1.11 -21.49 -24.98
N GLY A 228 -0.41 -20.65 -25.75
CA GLY A 228 0.51 -19.65 -25.22
C GLY A 228 1.62 -20.28 -24.37
N ASN A 229 1.54 -20.12 -23.04
CA ASN A 229 2.48 -20.69 -22.07
C ASN A 229 2.03 -22.05 -21.51
N MET A 230 0.80 -22.50 -21.78
CA MET A 230 0.32 -23.82 -21.38
C MET A 230 0.97 -24.90 -22.29
N PRO A 231 1.70 -25.88 -21.71
CA PRO A 231 2.34 -26.95 -22.49
C PRO A 231 1.34 -27.85 -23.21
N ALA A 232 1.76 -28.44 -24.33
CA ALA A 232 1.05 -29.53 -25.00
C ALA A 232 1.26 -30.87 -24.28
N ASP A 233 0.44 -31.86 -24.63
CA ASP A 233 0.50 -33.26 -24.18
C ASP A 233 0.36 -33.44 -22.65
N LEU A 234 -0.32 -32.50 -21.98
CA LEU A 234 -0.59 -32.58 -20.54
C LEU A 234 -1.71 -33.58 -20.21
N PHE A 235 -2.73 -33.64 -21.06
CA PHE A 235 -3.83 -34.59 -20.92
C PHE A 235 -3.44 -35.99 -21.43
N GLN A 236 -3.62 -37.02 -20.60
CA GLN A 236 -3.26 -38.42 -20.92
C GLN A 236 -4.43 -39.39 -20.84
N GLY A 237 -5.66 -38.89 -20.66
CA GLY A 237 -6.88 -39.68 -20.58
C GLY A 237 -7.40 -40.17 -21.94
N SER A 238 -8.57 -40.80 -21.90
CA SER A 238 -9.35 -41.21 -23.06
C SER A 238 -10.08 -40.03 -23.71
N GLU A 239 -10.56 -40.23 -24.95
CA GLU A 239 -11.32 -39.22 -25.68
C GLU A 239 -12.68 -38.90 -25.00
N GLU A 240 -13.25 -39.87 -24.28
CA GLU A 240 -14.45 -39.70 -23.47
C GLU A 240 -14.17 -38.81 -22.24
N GLU A 241 -13.08 -39.05 -21.52
CA GLU A 241 -12.64 -38.21 -20.40
C GLU A 241 -12.28 -36.78 -20.84
N LEU A 242 -11.72 -36.63 -22.05
CA LEU A 242 -11.40 -35.31 -22.61
C LEU A 242 -12.67 -34.50 -22.87
N GLN A 243 -13.71 -35.16 -23.39
CA GLN A 243 -15.00 -34.54 -23.64
C GLN A 243 -15.69 -34.14 -22.33
N GLU A 244 -15.71 -35.03 -21.32
CA GLU A 244 -16.28 -34.73 -20.00
C GLU A 244 -15.57 -33.56 -19.31
N LEU A 245 -14.23 -33.52 -19.37
CA LEU A 245 -13.43 -32.41 -18.87
C LEU A 245 -13.80 -31.10 -19.58
N ALA A 246 -13.86 -31.12 -20.90
CA ALA A 246 -14.07 -29.92 -21.69
C ALA A 246 -15.50 -29.36 -21.54
N GLU A 247 -16.50 -30.23 -21.48
CA GLU A 247 -17.89 -29.84 -21.20
C GLU A 247 -18.01 -29.20 -19.82
N PHE A 248 -17.42 -29.83 -18.80
CA PHE A 248 -17.40 -29.31 -17.44
C PHE A 248 -16.72 -27.94 -17.35
N VAL A 249 -15.51 -27.79 -17.89
CA VAL A 249 -14.78 -26.51 -17.88
C VAL A 249 -15.56 -25.44 -18.64
N SER A 250 -16.19 -25.78 -19.78
CA SER A 250 -17.00 -24.82 -20.53
C SER A 250 -18.24 -24.40 -19.74
N GLU A 251 -18.93 -25.33 -19.07
CA GLU A 251 -20.13 -25.05 -18.28
C GLU A 251 -19.81 -24.19 -17.05
N VAL A 252 -18.70 -24.46 -16.36
CA VAL A 252 -18.26 -23.69 -15.20
C VAL A 252 -17.69 -22.33 -15.62
N SER A 253 -16.92 -22.28 -16.71
CA SER A 253 -16.32 -21.04 -17.21
C SER A 253 -17.36 -20.03 -17.72
N ASN A 254 -18.48 -20.50 -18.26
CA ASN A 254 -19.47 -19.65 -18.91
C ASN A 254 -20.64 -19.23 -17.99
N GLN A 255 -20.53 -19.48 -16.69
CA GLN A 255 -21.45 -19.00 -15.65
C GLN A 255 -21.12 -17.59 -15.20
#